data_AF-A0A8T5JPB0-F1
#
_entry.id   AF-A0A8T5JPB0-F1
#
_cell.length_a   1.000
_cell.length_b   1.000
_cell.length_c   1.000
_cell.angle_alpha   90.00
_cell.angle_beta   90.00
_cell.angle_gamma   90.00
#
_symmetry.space_group_name_H-M   'P 1'
#
loop_
_entity.id
_entity.type
_entity.pdbx_description
1 polymer ?
#
loop_
_entity_poly.entity_id
_entity_poly.type
_entity_poly.pdbx_seq_one_letter_code
_entity_poly.pdbx_strand_id
1 'polypeptide(L)'
;MIQTQTHQNFGLKKLNGIKPKGIKVKKASLTEKILQASDFFIDKFKDEKFDWRSRDDQLDVIYDSCLDQVRSVINTPNFDQKHIIDFIHATSNNDFDKVSNELNGLFSGVLLQVLTEHYHKENAKASFCFDGDNIKFDCLFYRCRCVDELLIENFQGDFVGNKIGSSGGKVNILVGKNIKGYQSLAGAGRKGNAGLVFGEDLTGGICLNGCGFIGNVDIVVGYKIRGDGVMQAIGSGKDDVKGRTDLVIAHDIDCKSDLFVYSAEAGLINNIFVGKISDCYASVETREDYYKMGSLGYVRPKPKAVGTIYCEKKDASFLTYLSARQYFSRGGYREKEYYDFVKSRNINNSLDLLESKPSTSEDLLNKARKIKQLYENATN
;
A
#
# COMPACT_ATOMS: atom_id res chain seq x y z
N MET A 1 15.75 -38.15 20.82
CA MET A 1 16.25 -38.54 19.48
C MET A 1 15.35 -39.63 18.94
N ILE A 2 14.36 -39.25 18.13
CA ILE A 2 13.53 -40.18 17.37
C ILE A 2 13.46 -39.59 15.96
N GLN A 3 14.18 -40.22 15.03
CA GLN A 3 14.07 -39.96 13.60
C GLN A 3 12.95 -40.84 13.06
N THR A 4 11.88 -40.24 12.58
CA THR A 4 10.85 -40.91 11.79
C THR A 4 11.04 -40.51 10.34
N GLN A 5 11.81 -41.28 9.58
CA GLN A 5 11.80 -41.25 8.12
C GLN A 5 10.73 -42.24 7.63
N THR A 6 9.57 -41.72 7.22
CA THR A 6 8.61 -42.46 6.40
C THR A 6 9.00 -42.31 4.94
N HIS A 7 9.91 -43.17 4.46
CA HIS A 7 10.07 -43.40 3.03
C HIS A 7 8.90 -44.24 2.53
N GLN A 8 8.02 -43.64 1.74
CA GLN A 8 7.00 -44.36 0.96
C GLN A 8 7.70 -45.32 -0.02
N ASN A 9 7.46 -46.61 0.18
CA ASN A 9 7.88 -47.68 -0.71
C ASN A 9 7.02 -47.66 -1.99
N PHE A 10 7.50 -47.02 -3.05
CA PHE A 10 7.01 -47.30 -4.40
C PHE A 10 7.61 -48.64 -4.87
N GLY A 11 6.87 -49.72 -4.62
CA GLY A 11 7.22 -51.05 -5.09
C GLY A 11 7.11 -51.14 -6.62
N LEU A 12 8.19 -50.79 -7.33
CA LEU A 12 8.35 -51.11 -8.75
C LEU A 12 8.61 -52.61 -8.90
N LYS A 13 7.67 -53.32 -9.56
CA LYS A 13 7.88 -54.70 -10.03
C LYS A 13 9.21 -54.77 -10.79
N LYS A 14 10.11 -55.64 -10.36
CA LYS A 14 11.42 -55.88 -10.99
C LYS A 14 11.24 -56.31 -12.44
N LEU A 15 11.44 -55.39 -13.38
CA LEU A 15 11.68 -55.71 -14.79
C LEU A 15 13.12 -56.22 -14.90
N ASN A 16 13.27 -57.55 -15.02
CA ASN A 16 14.56 -58.19 -15.24
C ASN A 16 15.18 -57.70 -16.56
N GLY A 17 16.36 -57.08 -16.51
CA GLY A 17 17.21 -56.86 -17.69
C GLY A 17 17.41 -55.40 -18.15
N ILE A 18 16.66 -54.42 -17.61
CA ILE A 18 16.93 -53.00 -17.90
C ILE A 18 17.77 -52.43 -16.76
N LYS A 19 19.09 -52.27 -16.97
CA LYS A 19 19.89 -51.41 -16.09
C LYS A 19 19.25 -50.02 -16.12
N PRO A 20 18.82 -49.43 -14.98
CA PRO A 20 18.28 -48.09 -14.99
C PRO A 20 19.40 -47.17 -15.51
N LYS A 21 19.24 -46.66 -16.74
CA LYS A 21 20.07 -45.56 -17.23
C LYS A 21 19.92 -44.46 -16.19
N GLY A 22 21.03 -44.08 -15.55
CA GLY A 22 21.03 -43.16 -14.41
C GLY A 22 20.06 -42.02 -14.66
N ILE A 23 19.02 -41.94 -13.82
CA ILE A 23 18.04 -40.86 -13.88
C ILE A 23 18.86 -39.59 -13.60
N LYS A 24 19.15 -38.81 -14.64
CA LYS A 24 19.74 -37.49 -14.47
C LYS A 24 18.68 -36.66 -13.75
N VAL A 25 18.83 -36.50 -12.44
CA VAL A 25 17.98 -35.63 -11.64
C VAL A 25 18.08 -34.24 -12.26
N LYS A 26 16.96 -33.76 -12.84
CA LYS A 26 16.90 -32.42 -13.43
C LYS A 26 17.17 -31.42 -12.30
N LYS A 27 18.16 -30.54 -12.48
CA LYS A 27 18.38 -29.44 -11.53
C LYS A 27 17.14 -28.56 -11.52
N ALA A 28 16.60 -28.28 -10.33
CA ALA A 28 15.48 -27.36 -10.17
C ALA A 28 15.85 -25.97 -10.72
N SER A 29 14.96 -25.42 -11.53
CA SER A 29 14.99 -24.03 -12.00
C SER A 29 14.90 -23.05 -10.82
N LEU A 30 15.27 -21.79 -11.04
CA LEU A 30 15.18 -20.77 -10.00
C LEU A 30 13.73 -20.58 -9.52
N THR A 31 12.77 -20.55 -10.44
CA THR A 31 11.34 -20.49 -10.10
C THR A 31 10.89 -21.67 -9.24
N GLU A 32 11.29 -22.91 -9.57
CA GLU A 32 10.97 -24.08 -8.73
C GLU A 32 11.57 -23.96 -7.32
N LYS A 33 12.77 -23.38 -7.18
CA LYS A 33 13.38 -23.14 -5.86
C LYS A 33 12.65 -22.05 -5.08
N ILE A 34 12.22 -20.98 -5.75
CA ILE A 34 11.42 -19.89 -5.15
C ILE A 34 10.10 -20.46 -4.62
N LEU A 35 9.42 -21.29 -5.41
CA LEU A 35 8.16 -21.94 -5.00
C LEU A 35 8.39 -22.87 -3.80
N GLN A 36 9.40 -23.73 -3.83
CA GLN A 36 9.76 -24.59 -2.69
C GLN A 36 10.08 -23.80 -1.41
N ALA A 37 10.74 -22.65 -1.55
CA ALA A 37 11.02 -21.77 -0.43
C ALA A 37 9.75 -21.12 0.12
N SER A 38 8.82 -20.70 -0.76
CA SER A 38 7.52 -20.18 -0.34
C SER A 38 6.72 -21.23 0.43
N ASP A 39 6.62 -22.45 -0.09
CA ASP A 39 5.91 -23.55 0.56
C ASP A 39 6.50 -23.85 1.95
N PHE A 40 7.83 -23.95 2.03
CA PHE A 40 8.52 -24.15 3.32
C PHE A 40 8.26 -23.01 4.31
N PHE A 41 8.26 -21.76 3.82
CA PHE A 41 8.01 -20.59 4.65
C PHE A 41 6.56 -20.58 5.18
N ILE A 42 5.58 -20.84 4.31
CA ILE A 42 4.17 -20.92 4.68
C ILE A 42 3.97 -22.06 5.69
N ASP A 43 4.48 -23.27 5.41
CA ASP A 43 4.35 -24.42 6.30
C ASP A 43 4.97 -24.19 7.68
N LYS A 44 6.06 -23.42 7.75
CA LYS A 44 6.72 -23.08 9.01
C LYS A 44 5.85 -22.17 9.90
N PHE A 45 5.10 -21.24 9.31
CA PHE A 45 4.43 -20.15 10.05
C PHE A 45 2.89 -20.22 10.03
N LYS A 46 2.27 -21.06 9.20
CA LYS A 46 0.80 -21.10 9.04
C LYS A 46 0.02 -21.43 10.32
N ASP A 47 0.61 -22.21 11.22
CA ASP A 47 -0.01 -22.62 12.49
C ASP A 47 0.23 -21.61 13.62
N GLU A 48 1.01 -20.56 13.37
CA GLU A 48 1.28 -19.54 14.36
C GLU A 48 0.08 -18.60 14.52
N LYS A 49 -0.39 -18.47 15.76
CA LYS A 49 -1.54 -17.60 16.10
C LYS A 49 -1.09 -16.15 16.22
N PHE A 50 -0.84 -15.51 15.09
CA PHE A 50 -0.51 -14.09 15.05
C PHE A 50 -1.76 -13.21 14.96
N ASP A 51 -1.75 -12.12 15.72
CA ASP A 51 -2.64 -11.00 15.45
C ASP A 51 -1.98 -10.07 14.44
N TRP A 52 -2.20 -10.38 13.16
CA TRP A 52 -1.68 -9.66 12.00
C TRP A 52 -2.09 -8.17 11.94
N ARG A 53 -3.03 -7.74 12.80
CA ARG A 53 -3.54 -6.36 12.86
C ARG A 53 -2.95 -5.52 13.99
N SER A 54 -2.42 -6.12 15.06
CA SER A 54 -2.05 -5.37 16.28
C SER A 54 -0.57 -5.41 16.68
N ARG A 55 0.23 -6.37 16.17
CA ARG A 55 1.63 -6.58 16.57
C ARG A 55 2.62 -6.47 15.41
N ASP A 56 2.83 -5.25 14.94
CA ASP A 56 3.79 -4.97 13.85
C ASP A 56 5.21 -5.49 14.16
N ASP A 57 5.61 -5.52 15.44
CA ASP A 57 6.91 -6.01 15.93
C ASP A 57 7.11 -7.52 15.71
N GLN A 58 6.10 -8.34 16.02
CA GLN A 58 6.16 -9.79 15.77
C GLN A 58 6.23 -10.09 14.28
N LEU A 59 5.46 -9.34 13.48
CA LEU A 59 5.48 -9.49 12.03
C LEU A 59 6.82 -9.06 11.42
N ASP A 60 7.56 -8.14 12.05
CA ASP A 60 8.90 -7.74 11.60
C ASP A 60 9.91 -8.89 11.78
N VAL A 61 9.80 -9.69 12.84
CA VAL A 61 10.64 -10.90 13.04
C VAL A 61 10.35 -11.96 11.97
N ILE A 62 9.08 -12.20 11.64
CA ILE A 62 8.69 -13.12 10.56
C ILE A 62 9.23 -12.62 9.22
N TYR A 63 9.09 -11.31 8.97
CA TYR A 63 9.60 -10.69 7.75
C TYR A 63 11.11 -10.89 7.61
N ASP A 64 11.88 -10.66 8.67
CA ASP A 64 13.33 -10.86 8.65
C ASP A 64 13.69 -12.33 8.43
N SER A 65 12.95 -13.28 9.05
CA SER A 65 13.12 -14.71 8.77
C SER A 65 12.82 -15.07 7.31
N CYS A 66 11.82 -14.44 6.70
CA CYS A 66 11.50 -14.63 5.28
C CYS A 66 12.61 -14.08 4.39
N LEU A 67 13.11 -12.88 4.70
CA LEU A 67 14.19 -12.20 3.98
C LEU A 67 15.48 -13.03 3.96
N ASP A 68 15.88 -13.57 5.10
CA ASP A 68 17.06 -14.44 5.19
C ASP A 68 16.89 -15.72 4.37
N GLN A 69 15.69 -16.32 4.42
CA GLN A 69 15.38 -17.50 3.63
C GLN A 69 15.44 -17.21 2.12
N VAL A 70 14.79 -16.13 1.67
CA VAL A 70 14.79 -15.74 0.25
C VAL A 70 16.22 -15.44 -0.22
N ARG A 71 17.01 -14.70 0.56
CA ARG A 71 18.43 -14.42 0.24
C ARG A 71 19.28 -15.69 0.12
N SER A 72 19.01 -16.72 0.94
CA SER A 72 19.71 -18.01 0.85
C SER A 72 19.40 -18.76 -0.45
N VAL A 73 18.24 -18.52 -1.06
CA VAL A 73 17.78 -19.16 -2.30
C VAL A 73 18.18 -18.34 -3.53
N ILE A 74 18.14 -17.01 -3.43
CA ILE A 74 18.23 -16.04 -4.53
C ILE A 74 19.63 -15.40 -4.62
N ASN A 75 20.69 -16.07 -4.14
CA ASN A 75 22.07 -15.57 -4.27
C ASN A 75 22.65 -15.77 -5.68
N THR A 76 21.90 -15.38 -6.73
CA THR A 76 22.29 -15.59 -8.12
C THR A 76 22.02 -14.34 -8.97
N PRO A 77 22.95 -13.96 -9.88
CA PRO A 77 22.81 -12.77 -10.73
C PRO A 77 21.66 -12.86 -11.76
N ASN A 78 21.00 -14.01 -11.87
CA ASN A 78 19.92 -14.22 -12.84
C ASN A 78 18.53 -13.98 -12.25
N PHE A 79 18.41 -13.49 -11.02
CA PHE A 79 17.11 -13.14 -10.45
C PHE A 79 16.65 -11.79 -10.98
N ASP A 80 15.49 -11.79 -11.63
CA ASP A 80 14.90 -10.63 -12.28
C ASP A 80 13.38 -10.58 -12.04
N GLN A 81 12.72 -9.58 -12.62
CA GLN A 81 11.29 -9.37 -12.49
C GLN A 81 10.45 -10.55 -13.03
N LYS A 82 10.94 -11.26 -14.06
CA LYS A 82 10.22 -12.40 -14.64
C LYS A 82 10.02 -13.51 -13.62
N HIS A 83 10.99 -13.73 -12.73
CA HIS A 83 10.87 -14.75 -11.69
C HIS A 83 9.78 -14.42 -10.66
N ILE A 84 9.58 -13.15 -10.35
CA ILE A 84 8.48 -12.69 -9.48
C ILE A 84 7.14 -12.86 -10.21
N ILE A 85 7.07 -12.53 -11.50
CA ILE A 85 5.88 -12.74 -12.33
C ILE A 85 5.51 -14.23 -12.39
N ASP A 86 6.49 -15.10 -12.65
CA ASP A 86 6.29 -16.56 -12.69
C ASP A 86 5.78 -17.08 -11.33
N PHE A 87 6.31 -16.56 -10.21
CA PHE A 87 5.83 -16.88 -8.87
C PHE A 87 4.38 -16.43 -8.64
N ILE A 88 4.05 -15.19 -9.02
CA ILE A 88 2.69 -14.64 -8.91
C ILE A 88 1.71 -15.52 -9.68
N HIS A 89 2.00 -15.85 -10.94
CA HIS A 89 1.11 -16.71 -11.73
C HIS A 89 0.96 -18.11 -11.14
N ALA A 90 2.05 -18.72 -10.68
CA ALA A 90 2.04 -20.06 -10.10
C ALA A 90 1.27 -20.16 -8.77
N THR A 91 1.15 -19.05 -8.04
CA THR A 91 0.48 -19.01 -6.72
C THR A 91 -0.80 -18.18 -6.71
N SER A 92 -1.18 -17.54 -7.81
CA SER A 92 -2.44 -16.80 -7.95
C SER A 92 -3.66 -17.71 -7.99
N ASN A 93 -4.84 -17.14 -7.68
CA ASN A 93 -6.13 -17.84 -7.67
C ASN A 93 -6.12 -19.10 -6.78
N ASN A 94 -5.28 -19.10 -5.75
CA ASN A 94 -5.23 -20.17 -4.77
C ASN A 94 -6.44 -20.09 -3.81
N ASP A 95 -6.76 -21.23 -3.19
CA ASP A 95 -7.76 -21.34 -2.12
C ASP A 95 -7.09 -21.38 -0.73
N PHE A 96 -6.03 -20.58 -0.52
CA PHE A 96 -5.37 -20.53 0.77
C PHE A 96 -6.31 -20.00 1.86
N ASP A 97 -6.11 -20.50 3.08
CA ASP A 97 -6.67 -19.84 4.24
C ASP A 97 -6.08 -18.42 4.40
N LYS A 98 -6.66 -17.64 5.30
CA LYS A 98 -6.27 -16.24 5.50
C LYS A 98 -4.79 -16.06 5.87
N VAL A 99 -4.27 -16.90 6.78
CA VAL A 99 -2.89 -16.78 7.27
C VAL A 99 -1.92 -17.17 6.17
N SER A 100 -2.21 -18.24 5.44
CA SER A 100 -1.42 -18.68 4.29
C SER A 100 -1.40 -17.62 3.18
N ASN A 101 -2.50 -16.90 2.93
CA ASN A 101 -2.53 -15.76 2.02
C ASN A 101 -1.64 -14.59 2.49
N GLU A 102 -1.72 -14.22 3.76
CA GLU A 102 -0.88 -13.15 4.33
C GLU A 102 0.62 -13.51 4.28
N LEU A 103 0.98 -14.78 4.52
CA LEU A 103 2.35 -15.29 4.40
C LEU A 103 2.84 -15.33 2.95
N ASN A 104 2.02 -15.79 2.00
CA ASN A 104 2.33 -15.78 0.57
C ASN A 104 2.53 -14.34 0.05
N GLY A 105 1.67 -13.43 0.52
CA GLY A 105 1.77 -12.00 0.28
C GLY A 105 3.07 -11.40 0.81
N LEU A 106 3.42 -11.70 2.05
CA LEU A 106 4.68 -11.27 2.66
C LEU A 106 5.88 -11.81 1.86
N PHE A 107 5.85 -13.08 1.46
CA PHE A 107 6.91 -13.71 0.66
C PHE A 107 7.10 -12.97 -0.67
N SER A 108 6.01 -12.63 -1.37
CA SER A 108 6.07 -11.82 -2.60
C SER A 108 6.68 -10.43 -2.36
N GLY A 109 6.38 -9.79 -1.22
CA GLY A 109 6.96 -8.50 -0.83
C GLY A 109 8.47 -8.58 -0.58
N VAL A 110 8.93 -9.69 0.01
CA VAL A 110 10.35 -9.98 0.22
C VAL A 110 11.07 -10.27 -1.09
N LEU A 111 10.46 -10.99 -2.04
CA LEU A 111 11.02 -11.17 -3.38
C LEU A 111 11.28 -9.82 -4.06
N LEU A 112 10.32 -8.91 -3.99
CA LEU A 112 10.45 -7.55 -4.53
C LEU A 112 11.56 -6.75 -3.82
N GLN A 113 11.67 -6.86 -2.49
CA GLN A 113 12.75 -6.25 -1.71
C GLN A 113 14.13 -6.73 -2.20
N VAL A 114 14.31 -8.04 -2.36
CA VAL A 114 15.60 -8.61 -2.79
C VAL A 114 15.95 -8.19 -4.22
N LEU A 115 14.95 -8.09 -5.10
CA LEU A 115 15.17 -7.57 -6.46
C LEU A 115 15.60 -6.10 -6.44
N THR A 116 14.96 -5.26 -5.62
CA THR A 116 15.38 -3.86 -5.39
C THR A 116 16.84 -3.80 -4.92
N GLU A 117 17.22 -4.64 -3.96
CA GLU A 117 18.61 -4.70 -3.47
C GLU A 117 19.62 -5.10 -4.56
N HIS A 118 19.23 -5.96 -5.50
CA HIS A 118 20.08 -6.31 -6.65
C HIS A 118 20.33 -5.10 -7.54
N TYR A 119 19.28 -4.34 -7.90
CA TYR A 119 19.42 -3.13 -8.70
C TYR A 119 20.29 -2.08 -7.99
N HIS A 120 20.11 -1.89 -6.69
CA HIS A 120 20.93 -0.95 -5.91
C HIS A 120 22.41 -1.35 -5.85
N LYS A 121 22.73 -2.65 -5.77
CA LYS A 121 24.12 -3.14 -5.86
C LYS A 121 24.77 -2.83 -7.22
N GLU A 122 23.96 -2.72 -8.26
CA GLU A 122 24.39 -2.35 -9.62
C GLU A 122 24.34 -0.83 -9.86
N ASN A 123 24.06 -0.02 -8.82
CA ASN A 123 23.82 1.43 -8.93
C ASN A 123 22.69 1.80 -9.90
N ALA A 124 21.73 0.89 -10.09
CA ALA A 124 20.55 1.09 -10.91
C ALA A 124 19.32 1.40 -10.04
N LYS A 125 18.38 2.14 -10.63
CA LYS A 125 17.08 2.43 -10.01
C LYS A 125 16.14 1.25 -10.19
N ALA A 126 15.48 0.83 -9.12
CA ALA A 126 14.55 -0.29 -9.11
C ALA A 126 13.11 0.16 -9.46
N SER A 127 12.77 0.10 -10.75
CA SER A 127 11.45 0.50 -11.26
C SER A 127 10.74 -0.71 -11.87
N PHE A 128 9.61 -1.09 -11.29
CA PHE A 128 8.88 -2.30 -11.68
C PHE A 128 7.42 -2.05 -12.00
N CYS A 129 6.88 -2.82 -12.93
CA CYS A 129 5.48 -2.80 -13.34
C CYS A 129 4.92 -4.23 -13.39
N PHE A 130 3.93 -4.53 -12.56
CA PHE A 130 3.27 -5.83 -12.54
C PHE A 130 1.82 -5.66 -13.00
N ASP A 131 1.49 -6.30 -14.13
CA ASP A 131 0.13 -6.43 -14.64
C ASP A 131 -0.40 -7.81 -14.29
N GLY A 132 -1.54 -7.86 -13.60
CA GLY A 132 -2.17 -9.08 -13.13
C GLY A 132 -3.11 -9.72 -14.13
N ASP A 133 -3.48 -9.07 -15.23
CA ASP A 133 -4.51 -9.57 -16.16
C ASP A 133 -5.79 -10.07 -15.43
N ASN A 134 -6.22 -9.31 -14.41
CA ASN A 134 -7.32 -9.58 -13.50
C ASN A 134 -7.20 -10.86 -12.64
N ILE A 135 -6.02 -11.46 -12.47
CA ILE A 135 -5.85 -12.58 -11.54
C ILE A 135 -6.10 -12.16 -10.09
N LYS A 136 -6.55 -13.11 -9.27
CA LYS A 136 -6.69 -12.91 -7.83
C LYS A 136 -5.38 -13.23 -7.11
N PHE A 137 -4.88 -12.28 -6.31
CA PHE A 137 -3.76 -12.47 -5.41
C PHE A 137 -3.96 -11.64 -4.13
N ASP A 138 -4.43 -12.28 -3.07
CA ASP A 138 -4.57 -11.63 -1.77
C ASP A 138 -3.18 -11.30 -1.19
N CYS A 139 -3.04 -10.11 -0.61
CA CYS A 139 -1.82 -9.62 0.04
C CYS A 139 -0.61 -9.46 -0.90
N LEU A 140 -0.80 -9.27 -2.22
CA LEU A 140 0.32 -9.08 -3.16
C LEU A 140 1.28 -7.97 -2.69
N PHE A 141 2.57 -8.27 -2.62
CA PHE A 141 3.64 -7.39 -2.14
C PHE A 141 3.44 -6.83 -0.72
N TYR A 142 2.69 -7.53 0.12
CA TYR A 142 2.42 -7.12 1.49
C TYR A 142 3.70 -6.84 2.27
N ARG A 143 3.77 -5.63 2.85
CA ARG A 143 4.89 -5.15 3.69
C ARG A 143 6.27 -5.09 3.02
N CYS A 144 6.37 -5.04 1.69
CA CYS A 144 7.65 -4.76 1.03
C CYS A 144 8.26 -3.46 1.61
N ARG A 145 9.45 -3.55 2.23
CA ARG A 145 10.03 -2.41 2.95
C ARG A 145 10.62 -1.37 2.00
N CYS A 146 11.28 -1.78 0.92
CA CYS A 146 11.99 -0.88 0.01
C CYS A 146 11.75 -1.24 -1.46
N VAL A 147 11.35 -0.24 -2.24
CA VAL A 147 11.29 -0.25 -3.70
C VAL A 147 11.36 1.19 -4.19
N ASP A 148 12.09 1.50 -5.27
CA ASP A 148 12.12 2.88 -5.74
C ASP A 148 10.79 3.24 -6.37
N GLU A 149 10.37 2.50 -7.40
CA GLU A 149 9.12 2.73 -8.12
C GLU A 149 8.40 1.41 -8.39
N LEU A 150 7.12 1.36 -8.03
CA LEU A 150 6.28 0.19 -8.22
C LEU A 150 4.93 0.59 -8.81
N LEU A 151 4.57 -0.03 -9.93
CA LEU A 151 3.21 -0.05 -10.47
C LEU A 151 2.63 -1.46 -10.33
N ILE A 152 1.45 -1.56 -9.72
CA ILE A 152 0.63 -2.76 -9.64
C ILE A 152 -0.68 -2.48 -10.38
N GLU A 153 -1.03 -3.24 -11.41
CA GLU A 153 -2.27 -3.01 -12.16
C GLU A 153 -3.05 -4.28 -12.50
N ASN A 154 -4.37 -4.14 -12.65
CA ASN A 154 -5.29 -5.21 -13.07
C ASN A 154 -5.24 -6.44 -12.15
N PHE A 155 -5.34 -6.24 -10.83
CA PHE A 155 -5.39 -7.34 -9.86
C PHE A 155 -6.73 -7.38 -9.12
N GLN A 156 -7.10 -8.59 -8.69
CA GLN A 156 -8.14 -8.79 -7.69
C GLN A 156 -7.51 -9.30 -6.40
N GLY A 157 -8.11 -9.01 -5.26
CA GLY A 157 -7.67 -9.53 -3.95
C GLY A 157 -7.57 -8.45 -2.89
N ASP A 158 -7.73 -8.87 -1.65
CA ASP A 158 -7.62 -7.99 -0.49
C ASP A 158 -6.14 -7.71 -0.17
N PHE A 159 -5.85 -6.54 0.37
CA PHE A 159 -4.53 -6.11 0.85
C PHE A 159 -3.42 -6.05 -0.22
N VAL A 160 -3.77 -5.91 -1.50
CA VAL A 160 -2.79 -5.70 -2.58
C VAL A 160 -1.99 -4.42 -2.33
N GLY A 161 -0.66 -4.52 -2.32
CA GLY A 161 0.26 -3.41 -2.07
C GLY A 161 0.15 -2.80 -0.67
N ASN A 162 -0.45 -3.51 0.28
CA ASN A 162 -0.68 -3.02 1.63
C ASN A 162 0.65 -2.92 2.41
N LYS A 163 0.81 -1.85 3.18
CA LYS A 163 1.98 -1.56 4.03
C LYS A 163 3.33 -1.54 3.29
N ILE A 164 3.37 -1.25 1.99
CA ILE A 164 4.63 -1.01 1.27
C ILE A 164 5.33 0.24 1.85
N GLY A 165 6.65 0.20 1.99
CA GLY A 165 7.41 1.28 2.62
C GLY A 165 7.22 1.38 4.12
N SER A 166 6.74 0.32 4.78
CA SER A 166 6.50 0.31 6.23
C SER A 166 7.71 -0.10 7.07
N SER A 167 7.62 0.06 8.39
CA SER A 167 8.62 -0.39 9.39
C SER A 167 10.05 0.07 9.08
N GLY A 168 10.26 1.38 8.99
CA GLY A 168 11.55 2.00 8.65
C GLY A 168 11.90 1.93 7.16
N GLY A 169 11.09 1.26 6.35
CA GLY A 169 11.21 1.17 4.91
C GLY A 169 10.98 2.49 4.17
N LYS A 170 11.23 2.47 2.85
CA LYS A 170 11.03 3.61 1.95
C LYS A 170 10.54 3.16 0.58
N VAL A 171 9.48 3.81 0.08
CA VAL A 171 9.09 3.75 -1.34
C VAL A 171 9.10 5.14 -1.98
N ASN A 172 9.71 5.34 -3.15
CA ASN A 172 9.66 6.68 -3.77
C ASN A 172 8.34 6.91 -4.49
N ILE A 173 7.88 5.94 -5.29
CA ILE A 173 6.59 5.99 -6.00
C ILE A 173 5.90 4.64 -5.91
N LEU A 174 4.67 4.62 -5.41
CA LEU A 174 3.78 3.47 -5.39
C LEU A 174 2.51 3.81 -6.16
N VAL A 175 2.22 3.06 -7.21
CA VAL A 175 1.01 3.21 -8.03
C VAL A 175 0.22 1.91 -8.02
N GLY A 176 -1.07 2.00 -7.75
CA GLY A 176 -2.03 0.90 -7.95
C GLY A 176 -3.11 1.35 -8.91
N LYS A 177 -3.40 0.53 -9.92
CA LYS A 177 -4.43 0.83 -10.93
C LYS A 177 -5.38 -0.34 -11.18
N ASN A 178 -6.67 -0.07 -11.27
CA ASN A 178 -7.68 -1.10 -11.59
C ASN A 178 -7.53 -2.32 -10.67
N ILE A 179 -7.57 -2.07 -9.35
CA ILE A 179 -7.44 -3.11 -8.33
C ILE A 179 -8.78 -3.28 -7.63
N LYS A 180 -9.25 -4.53 -7.54
CA LYS A 180 -10.52 -4.87 -6.89
C LYS A 180 -10.27 -5.69 -5.62
N GLY A 181 -10.52 -5.08 -4.47
CA GLY A 181 -10.41 -5.74 -3.17
C GLY A 181 -10.24 -4.77 -2.02
N TYR A 182 -10.43 -5.28 -0.81
CA TYR A 182 -10.38 -4.52 0.42
C TYR A 182 -8.94 -4.12 0.76
N GLN A 183 -8.73 -2.89 1.26
CA GLN A 183 -7.42 -2.41 1.75
C GLN A 183 -6.27 -2.39 0.74
N SER A 184 -6.59 -2.20 -0.53
CA SER A 184 -5.59 -1.96 -1.58
C SER A 184 -4.78 -0.69 -1.27
N LEU A 185 -3.45 -0.82 -1.31
CA LEU A 185 -2.45 0.21 -0.98
C LEU A 185 -2.56 0.82 0.43
N ALA A 186 -3.40 0.26 1.31
CA ALA A 186 -3.58 0.82 2.65
C ALA A 186 -2.30 0.63 3.49
N GLY A 187 -2.03 1.59 4.37
CA GLY A 187 -0.87 1.58 5.24
C GLY A 187 0.47 1.85 4.54
N ALA A 188 0.48 2.27 3.26
CA ALA A 188 1.72 2.64 2.58
C ALA A 188 2.48 3.73 3.37
N GLY A 189 3.79 3.55 3.59
CA GLY A 189 4.60 4.44 4.41
C GLY A 189 4.36 4.36 5.93
N ARG A 190 3.58 3.39 6.43
CA ARG A 190 3.31 3.24 7.88
C ARG A 190 4.59 2.97 8.67
N LYS A 191 4.93 3.79 9.67
CA LYS A 191 6.23 3.71 10.39
C LYS A 191 7.46 3.84 9.47
N GLY A 192 7.30 4.32 8.24
CA GLY A 192 8.37 4.42 7.26
C GLY A 192 8.17 5.67 6.41
N ASN A 193 8.54 5.60 5.14
CA ASN A 193 8.44 6.74 4.23
C ASN A 193 7.86 6.35 2.87
N ALA A 194 7.03 7.21 2.30
CA ALA A 194 6.65 7.14 0.89
C ALA A 194 6.79 8.51 0.23
N GLY A 195 7.30 8.57 -1.00
CA GLY A 195 7.29 9.82 -1.77
C GLY A 195 5.87 10.09 -2.29
N LEU A 196 5.39 9.25 -3.19
CA LEU A 196 4.04 9.35 -3.74
C LEU A 196 3.33 8.00 -3.67
N VAL A 197 2.08 8.00 -3.17
CA VAL A 197 1.16 6.87 -3.22
C VAL A 197 -0.03 7.26 -4.08
N PHE A 198 -0.23 6.59 -5.22
CA PHE A 198 -1.26 6.90 -6.19
C PHE A 198 -2.16 5.71 -6.48
N GLY A 199 -3.41 5.78 -6.06
CA GLY A 199 -4.47 4.87 -6.47
C GLY A 199 -5.30 5.44 -7.62
N GLU A 200 -5.43 4.70 -8.72
CA GLU A 200 -6.32 5.00 -9.84
C GLU A 200 -7.31 3.83 -10.03
N ASP A 201 -8.61 4.08 -10.06
CA ASP A 201 -9.62 3.03 -10.31
C ASP A 201 -9.54 1.87 -9.30
N LEU A 202 -9.49 2.18 -8.00
CA LEU A 202 -9.51 1.17 -6.94
C LEU A 202 -10.95 0.93 -6.48
N THR A 203 -11.37 -0.33 -6.46
CA THR A 203 -12.70 -0.72 -5.98
C THR A 203 -12.58 -1.65 -4.77
N GLY A 204 -13.19 -1.27 -3.66
CA GLY A 204 -13.17 -2.05 -2.42
C GLY A 204 -13.09 -1.17 -1.19
N GLY A 205 -13.43 -1.72 -0.03
CA GLY A 205 -13.41 -0.96 1.21
C GLY A 205 -11.99 -0.63 1.68
N ILE A 206 -11.80 0.52 2.33
CA ILE A 206 -10.58 0.88 3.07
C ILE A 206 -9.34 0.99 2.16
N CYS A 207 -9.51 1.23 0.85
CA CYS A 207 -8.40 1.53 -0.05
C CYS A 207 -7.67 2.82 0.38
N LEU A 208 -6.34 2.85 0.27
CA LEU A 208 -5.46 3.97 0.66
C LEU A 208 -5.59 4.41 2.14
N ASN A 209 -6.30 3.66 2.98
CA ASN A 209 -6.47 4.00 4.38
C ASN A 209 -5.13 3.94 5.13
N GLY A 210 -4.90 4.86 6.06
CA GLY A 210 -3.74 4.79 6.95
C GLY A 210 -2.40 4.99 6.26
N CYS A 211 -2.38 5.52 5.02
CA CYS A 211 -1.14 5.92 4.38
C CYS A 211 -0.41 6.93 5.28
N GLY A 212 0.86 6.70 5.58
CA GLY A 212 1.64 7.53 6.49
C GLY A 212 1.27 7.42 7.97
N PHE A 213 0.53 6.39 8.39
CA PHE A 213 0.28 6.13 9.82
C PHE A 213 1.62 6.06 10.57
N ILE A 214 1.87 7.00 11.49
CA ILE A 214 3.15 7.17 12.23
C ILE A 214 4.43 7.14 11.36
N GLY A 215 4.30 7.51 10.08
CA GLY A 215 5.40 7.64 9.13
C GLY A 215 5.26 8.91 8.31
N ASN A 216 6.01 9.03 7.20
CA ASN A 216 5.94 10.21 6.33
C ASN A 216 5.50 9.81 4.92
N VAL A 217 4.57 10.56 4.35
CA VAL A 217 4.20 10.43 2.93
C VAL A 217 4.18 11.81 2.30
N ASP A 218 4.92 12.07 1.23
CA ASP A 218 4.88 13.41 0.64
C ASP A 218 3.50 13.65 0.01
N ILE A 219 3.03 12.71 -0.82
CA ILE A 219 1.78 12.85 -1.58
C ILE A 219 0.95 11.56 -1.55
N VAL A 220 -0.35 11.70 -1.25
CA VAL A 220 -1.34 10.64 -1.48
C VAL A 220 -2.36 11.10 -2.51
N VAL A 221 -2.54 10.32 -3.58
CA VAL A 221 -3.49 10.61 -4.65
C VAL A 221 -4.48 9.46 -4.77
N GLY A 222 -5.77 9.76 -4.66
CA GLY A 222 -6.86 8.86 -5.01
C GLY A 222 -7.63 9.42 -6.19
N TYR A 223 -7.73 8.65 -7.27
CA TYR A 223 -8.50 8.98 -8.46
C TYR A 223 -9.45 7.82 -8.82
N LYS A 224 -10.75 8.09 -9.01
CA LYS A 224 -11.75 7.04 -9.35
C LYS A 224 -11.83 5.92 -8.31
N ILE A 225 -11.83 6.27 -7.02
CA ILE A 225 -11.88 5.28 -5.94
C ILE A 225 -13.34 5.00 -5.58
N ARG A 226 -13.70 3.72 -5.43
CA ARG A 226 -15.06 3.24 -5.11
C ARG A 226 -15.04 2.31 -3.90
N GLY A 227 -15.78 2.64 -2.84
CA GLY A 227 -15.96 1.74 -1.69
C GLY A 227 -15.98 2.45 -0.34
N ASP A 228 -16.28 1.68 0.72
CA ASP A 228 -16.49 2.23 2.06
C ASP A 228 -15.17 2.35 2.83
N GLY A 229 -14.97 3.44 3.56
CA GLY A 229 -13.82 3.68 4.43
C GLY A 229 -12.51 4.04 3.72
N VAL A 230 -12.60 4.43 2.45
CA VAL A 230 -11.44 4.79 1.61
C VAL A 230 -10.76 6.06 2.12
N MET A 231 -9.43 6.11 2.01
CA MET A 231 -8.62 7.29 2.34
C MET A 231 -8.81 7.84 3.77
N GLN A 232 -9.34 7.05 4.72
CA GLN A 232 -9.38 7.47 6.12
C GLN A 232 -8.01 7.33 6.78
N ALA A 233 -7.80 8.02 7.90
CA ALA A 233 -6.59 7.93 8.72
C ALA A 233 -5.26 8.21 7.98
N ILE A 234 -5.28 8.92 6.84
CA ILE A 234 -4.05 9.36 6.16
C ILE A 234 -3.26 10.29 7.09
N GLY A 235 -1.95 10.10 7.13
CA GLY A 235 -1.03 10.87 7.97
C GLY A 235 -1.35 10.78 9.46
N SER A 236 -2.15 9.81 9.92
CA SER A 236 -2.55 9.74 11.33
C SER A 236 -1.42 9.22 12.24
N GLY A 237 -1.61 9.37 13.55
CA GLY A 237 -0.63 9.04 14.58
C GLY A 237 -1.16 8.07 15.62
N LYS A 238 -0.28 7.68 16.54
CA LYS A 238 -0.64 7.00 17.78
C LYS A 238 0.27 7.49 18.89
N ASP A 239 -0.35 7.79 20.03
CA ASP A 239 0.29 8.32 21.23
C ASP A 239 1.06 9.62 20.88
N ASP A 240 2.35 9.71 21.21
CA ASP A 240 3.20 10.88 20.92
C ASP A 240 3.83 10.85 19.51
N VAL A 241 3.66 9.77 18.74
CA VAL A 241 4.24 9.63 17.40
C VAL A 241 3.20 9.96 16.35
N LYS A 242 3.55 10.91 15.49
CA LYS A 242 2.65 11.47 14.49
C LYS A 242 3.10 11.12 13.09
N GLY A 243 2.16 10.68 12.27
CA GLY A 243 2.36 10.64 10.84
C GLY A 243 2.44 12.05 10.25
N ARG A 244 3.03 12.16 9.06
CA ARG A 244 3.02 13.39 8.26
C ARG A 244 2.61 13.05 6.83
N THR A 245 1.71 13.85 6.29
CA THR A 245 1.39 13.84 4.86
C THR A 245 1.36 15.26 4.30
N ASP A 246 2.13 15.56 3.27
CA ASP A 246 2.19 16.95 2.82
C ASP A 246 1.01 17.34 1.93
N LEU A 247 0.60 16.46 1.02
CA LEU A 247 -0.50 16.70 0.11
C LEU A 247 -1.37 15.46 -0.04
N VAL A 248 -2.68 15.65 0.07
CA VAL A 248 -3.68 14.66 -0.33
C VAL A 248 -4.49 15.22 -1.50
N ILE A 249 -4.62 14.44 -2.57
CA ILE A 249 -5.48 14.73 -3.71
C ILE A 249 -6.54 13.61 -3.79
N ALA A 250 -7.80 13.96 -3.57
CA ALA A 250 -8.94 13.05 -3.71
C ALA A 250 -9.85 13.55 -4.84
N HIS A 251 -9.95 12.79 -5.93
CA HIS A 251 -10.72 13.20 -7.09
C HIS A 251 -11.53 12.04 -7.68
N ASP A 252 -12.79 12.30 -8.01
CA ASP A 252 -13.76 11.30 -8.45
C ASP A 252 -13.82 10.14 -7.44
N ILE A 253 -14.23 10.43 -6.21
CA ILE A 253 -14.35 9.42 -5.12
C ILE A 253 -15.82 9.12 -4.86
N ASP A 254 -16.15 7.84 -4.70
CA ASP A 254 -17.49 7.38 -4.32
C ASP A 254 -17.39 6.46 -3.10
N CYS A 255 -17.98 6.84 -1.99
CA CYS A 255 -17.82 6.12 -0.72
C CYS A 255 -19.03 6.35 0.18
N LYS A 256 -19.59 5.32 0.83
CA LYS A 256 -20.80 5.50 1.66
C LYS A 256 -20.50 5.93 3.10
N SER A 257 -19.25 6.28 3.37
CA SER A 257 -18.74 6.61 4.70
C SER A 257 -17.97 7.93 4.68
N ASP A 258 -17.53 8.35 5.85
CA ASP A 258 -16.63 9.50 5.99
C ASP A 258 -15.30 9.28 5.26
N LEU A 259 -14.98 10.18 4.34
CA LEU A 259 -13.68 10.47 3.79
C LEU A 259 -12.86 11.19 4.86
N PHE A 260 -11.64 10.73 5.10
CA PHE A 260 -10.70 11.32 6.06
C PHE A 260 -11.14 11.29 7.54
N VAL A 261 -11.58 10.15 8.09
CA VAL A 261 -11.75 10.04 9.55
C VAL A 261 -10.40 10.17 10.26
N TYR A 262 -10.24 11.20 11.09
CA TYR A 262 -9.03 11.45 11.89
C TYR A 262 -9.21 10.98 13.34
N SER A 263 -8.17 10.37 13.91
CA SER A 263 -8.09 10.15 15.35
C SER A 263 -7.13 11.16 16.00
N ALA A 264 -7.65 11.95 16.94
CA ALA A 264 -7.03 12.44 18.20
C ALA A 264 -5.67 13.09 18.22
N GLU A 265 -4.66 12.34 17.80
CA GLU A 265 -3.25 12.58 18.03
C GLU A 265 -2.69 13.07 16.71
N ALA A 266 -3.40 14.05 16.14
CA ALA A 266 -3.39 14.45 14.74
C ALA A 266 -1.98 14.46 14.19
N GLY A 267 -1.66 13.47 13.36
CA GLY A 267 -0.55 13.61 12.46
C GLY A 267 -0.88 14.66 11.40
N LEU A 268 0.16 15.18 10.78
CA LEU A 268 0.15 16.47 10.11
C LEU A 268 -0.20 16.26 8.63
N ILE A 269 -1.45 16.53 8.24
CA ILE A 269 -1.76 16.77 6.82
C ILE A 269 -1.64 18.25 6.52
N ASN A 270 -0.67 18.63 5.67
CA ASN A 270 -0.44 20.04 5.36
C ASN A 270 -1.45 20.60 4.37
N ASN A 271 -1.86 19.83 3.35
CA ASN A 271 -2.78 20.30 2.31
C ASN A 271 -3.71 19.17 1.82
N ILE A 272 -4.99 19.50 1.59
CA ILE A 272 -5.98 18.56 1.04
C ILE A 272 -6.70 19.21 -0.13
N PHE A 273 -6.64 18.58 -1.29
CA PHE A 273 -7.45 18.89 -2.45
C PHE A 273 -8.54 17.82 -2.63
N VAL A 274 -9.79 18.28 -2.76
CA VAL A 274 -10.95 17.44 -3.04
C VAL A 274 -11.61 17.94 -4.33
N GLY A 275 -11.59 17.11 -5.36
CA GLY A 275 -12.29 17.37 -6.62
C GLY A 275 -13.73 16.84 -6.57
N LYS A 276 -14.11 16.08 -7.59
CA LYS A 276 -15.41 15.39 -7.65
C LYS A 276 -15.55 14.30 -6.59
N ILE A 277 -16.66 14.30 -5.84
CA ILE A 277 -17.01 13.24 -4.88
C ILE A 277 -18.51 12.94 -4.93
N SER A 278 -18.92 11.72 -4.63
CA SER A 278 -20.33 11.29 -4.53
C SER A 278 -20.53 10.40 -3.31
N ASP A 279 -21.71 10.48 -2.70
CA ASP A 279 -22.17 9.69 -1.54
C ASP A 279 -21.27 9.68 -0.29
N CYS A 280 -20.16 10.41 -0.33
CA CYS A 280 -19.19 10.57 0.75
C CYS A 280 -19.60 11.67 1.73
N TYR A 281 -19.31 11.44 3.00
CA TYR A 281 -19.21 12.48 4.02
C TYR A 281 -17.73 12.86 4.13
N ALA A 282 -17.36 14.10 4.47
CA ALA A 282 -16.00 14.39 4.91
C ALA A 282 -16.06 14.98 6.32
N SER A 283 -15.43 14.28 7.27
CA SER A 283 -15.39 14.71 8.66
C SER A 283 -13.94 14.86 9.09
N VAL A 284 -13.58 16.04 9.59
CA VAL A 284 -12.27 16.28 10.19
C VAL A 284 -12.44 16.28 11.71
N GLU A 285 -12.13 15.16 12.37
CA GLU A 285 -12.32 15.02 13.82
C GLU A 285 -11.01 15.13 14.62
N THR A 286 -10.92 16.11 15.52
CA THR A 286 -9.85 16.18 16.54
C THR A 286 -10.38 15.67 17.88
N ARG A 287 -9.86 14.55 18.42
CA ARG A 287 -10.43 13.81 19.57
C ARG A 287 -10.20 14.42 20.96
N GLU A 288 -9.83 15.70 21.11
CA GLU A 288 -9.91 16.36 22.43
C GLU A 288 -11.36 16.36 22.99
N ASP A 289 -12.34 16.10 22.14
CA ASP A 289 -13.77 16.19 22.44
C ASP A 289 -14.38 14.95 23.11
N TYR A 290 -13.73 13.77 23.06
CA TYR A 290 -14.38 12.52 23.49
C TYR A 290 -14.24 12.22 25.00
N TYR A 291 -13.21 12.76 25.68
CA TYR A 291 -12.94 12.44 27.09
C TYR A 291 -13.43 13.50 28.10
N LYS A 292 -13.97 14.65 27.63
CA LYS A 292 -14.51 15.72 28.49
C LYS A 292 -16.03 15.77 28.60
N MET A 293 -16.75 14.78 28.09
CA MET A 293 -18.21 14.68 28.29
C MET A 293 -18.59 13.96 29.61
N GLY A 294 -17.67 13.89 30.57
CA GLY A 294 -17.98 13.55 31.96
C GLY A 294 -17.95 14.81 32.82
N SER A 295 -19.13 15.42 33.02
CA SER A 295 -19.43 16.48 33.99
C SER A 295 -18.63 17.81 33.94
N LEU A 296 -19.39 18.90 33.78
CA LEU A 296 -19.08 20.28 34.18
C LEU A 296 -17.96 21.01 33.42
N GLY A 297 -18.35 22.11 32.76
CA GLY A 297 -17.46 23.22 32.39
C GLY A 297 -16.85 23.13 31.00
N TYR A 298 -17.40 23.92 30.07
CA TYR A 298 -16.80 24.20 28.76
C TYR A 298 -15.40 24.82 28.94
N VAL A 299 -14.35 24.01 28.81
CA VAL A 299 -12.98 24.50 28.63
C VAL A 299 -12.59 24.27 27.17
N ARG A 300 -12.62 25.34 26.36
CA ARG A 300 -12.19 25.35 24.95
C ARG A 300 -10.70 25.05 24.81
N PRO A 301 -10.28 23.92 24.22
CA PRO A 301 -8.89 23.75 23.83
C PRO A 301 -8.67 24.25 22.38
N LYS A 302 -7.42 24.62 22.06
CA LYS A 302 -7.02 25.17 20.75
C LYS A 302 -6.58 24.03 19.83
N PRO A 303 -7.18 23.84 18.64
CA PRO A 303 -6.75 22.82 17.70
C PRO A 303 -5.32 23.10 17.20
N LYS A 304 -4.46 22.07 17.19
CA LYS A 304 -3.13 22.10 16.58
C LYS A 304 -3.18 21.43 15.20
N ALA A 305 -3.51 22.25 14.20
CA ALA A 305 -3.27 22.06 12.76
C ALA A 305 -3.91 20.85 12.05
N VAL A 306 -5.06 21.09 11.43
CA VAL A 306 -5.40 20.47 10.14
C VAL A 306 -5.15 21.53 9.06
N GLY A 307 -4.49 21.14 7.96
CA GLY A 307 -4.17 22.02 6.84
C GLY A 307 -5.39 22.60 6.11
N THR A 308 -5.15 23.37 5.05
CA THR A 308 -6.24 23.98 4.25
C THR A 308 -6.91 22.93 3.34
N ILE A 309 -8.25 22.93 3.31
CA ILE A 309 -9.07 22.06 2.45
C ILE A 309 -9.59 22.87 1.26
N TYR A 310 -9.44 22.33 0.06
CA TYR A 310 -9.85 22.96 -1.20
C TYR A 310 -10.88 22.07 -1.91
N CYS A 311 -12.04 22.63 -2.31
CA CYS A 311 -13.11 21.88 -2.97
C CYS A 311 -13.53 22.54 -4.30
N GLU A 312 -13.61 21.74 -5.38
CA GLU A 312 -13.90 22.18 -6.75
C GLU A 312 -15.37 22.58 -6.98
N LYS A 313 -16.32 22.11 -6.15
CA LYS A 313 -17.76 22.43 -6.30
C LYS A 313 -18.41 22.98 -5.03
N LYS A 314 -19.30 23.95 -5.23
CA LYS A 314 -20.39 24.31 -4.29
C LYS A 314 -21.47 23.22 -4.30
N ASP A 315 -21.13 21.96 -4.01
CA ASP A 315 -22.18 21.00 -3.68
C ASP A 315 -22.54 21.20 -2.22
N ALA A 316 -23.70 21.79 -1.98
CA ALA A 316 -24.09 22.28 -0.66
C ALA A 316 -24.08 21.16 0.39
N SER A 317 -24.32 19.90 0.01
CA SER A 317 -24.26 18.73 0.89
C SER A 317 -22.87 18.47 1.47
N PHE A 318 -21.79 18.68 0.71
CA PHE A 318 -20.41 18.51 1.19
C PHE A 318 -20.01 19.60 2.18
N LEU A 319 -20.40 20.85 1.90
CA LEU A 319 -20.10 21.98 2.77
C LEU A 319 -20.95 22.00 4.05
N THR A 320 -22.13 21.35 4.04
CA THR A 320 -23.05 21.37 5.19
C THR A 320 -22.46 20.67 6.41
N TYR A 321 -21.60 19.66 6.26
CA TYR A 321 -21.01 18.94 7.39
C TYR A 321 -19.57 19.32 7.77
N LEU A 322 -18.89 20.11 6.96
CA LEU A 322 -17.71 20.88 7.43
C LEU A 322 -18.12 21.99 8.43
N SER A 323 -19.42 22.31 8.52
CA SER A 323 -19.96 23.41 9.33
C SER A 323 -20.57 23.00 10.68
N ALA A 324 -20.76 21.71 10.98
CA ALA A 324 -21.49 21.27 12.17
C ALA A 324 -20.66 21.20 13.47
N ARG A 325 -19.35 21.48 13.40
CA ARG A 325 -18.46 21.56 14.56
C ARG A 325 -17.50 22.72 14.33
N GLN A 326 -17.71 23.84 15.02
CA GLN A 326 -17.02 25.13 14.87
C GLN A 326 -15.49 25.05 15.03
N TYR A 327 -14.77 24.52 14.04
CA TYR A 327 -13.31 24.37 14.09
C TYR A 327 -12.54 25.22 13.07
N PHE A 328 -13.24 25.94 12.19
CA PHE A 328 -12.65 26.97 11.32
C PHE A 328 -12.47 28.30 12.05
N SER A 329 -11.68 28.32 13.12
CA SER A 329 -11.37 29.57 13.84
C SER A 329 -10.29 30.42 13.14
N ARG A 330 -10.44 30.65 11.81
CA ARG A 330 -9.92 31.82 11.04
C ARG A 330 -9.97 31.74 9.50
N GLY A 331 -10.28 30.59 8.90
CA GLY A 331 -10.36 30.43 7.44
C GLY A 331 -11.78 30.15 6.99
N GLY A 332 -12.57 31.20 6.74
CA GLY A 332 -13.78 31.04 5.91
C GLY A 332 -13.39 30.54 4.52
N TYR A 333 -14.33 29.96 3.78
CA TYR A 333 -14.15 29.65 2.36
C TYR A 333 -13.65 30.91 1.62
N ARG A 334 -12.35 30.97 1.35
CA ARG A 334 -11.72 32.09 0.64
C ARG A 334 -11.42 31.62 -0.76
N GLU A 335 -12.38 31.84 -1.64
CA GLU A 335 -12.31 31.50 -3.07
C GLU A 335 -11.00 31.97 -3.72
N LYS A 336 -10.49 33.15 -3.34
CA LYS A 336 -9.18 33.65 -3.79
C LYS A 336 -7.99 32.80 -3.31
N GLU A 337 -8.00 32.35 -2.06
CA GLU A 337 -6.94 31.46 -1.52
C GLU A 337 -7.02 30.06 -2.15
N TYR A 338 -8.21 29.60 -2.55
CA TYR A 338 -8.36 28.41 -3.37
C TYR A 338 -7.68 28.56 -4.73
N TYR A 339 -7.95 29.64 -5.47
CA TYR A 339 -7.31 29.87 -6.77
C TYR A 339 -5.79 30.05 -6.65
N ASP A 340 -5.32 30.80 -5.64
CA ASP A 340 -3.89 31.02 -5.41
C ASP A 340 -3.19 29.72 -4.98
N PHE A 341 -3.83 28.85 -4.21
CA PHE A 341 -3.32 27.53 -3.86
C PHE A 341 -3.27 26.57 -5.04
N VAL A 342 -4.38 26.45 -5.78
CA VAL A 342 -4.48 25.61 -6.97
C VAL A 342 -3.40 26.00 -8.00
N LYS A 343 -3.17 27.31 -8.15
CA LYS A 343 -2.13 27.85 -9.02
C LYS A 343 -0.73 27.65 -8.46
N SER A 344 -0.47 27.94 -7.18
CA SER A 344 0.87 27.82 -6.57
C SER A 344 1.35 26.38 -6.43
N ARG A 345 0.44 25.41 -6.28
CA ARG A 345 0.76 23.98 -6.17
C ARG A 345 0.66 23.21 -7.50
N ASN A 346 0.49 23.89 -8.63
CA ASN A 346 0.30 23.27 -9.94
C ASN A 346 -0.80 22.17 -9.95
N ILE A 347 -1.85 22.35 -9.15
CA ILE A 347 -2.89 21.33 -8.99
C ILE A 347 -3.67 21.15 -10.28
N ASN A 348 -3.98 22.23 -11.02
CA ASN A 348 -4.63 22.11 -12.33
C ASN A 348 -3.83 21.23 -13.29
N ASN A 349 -2.50 21.39 -13.34
CA ASN A 349 -1.66 20.52 -14.18
C ASN A 349 -1.71 19.06 -13.71
N SER A 350 -1.79 18.82 -12.39
CA SER A 350 -1.98 17.48 -11.84
C SER A 350 -3.37 16.91 -12.18
N LEU A 351 -4.43 17.73 -12.18
CA LEU A 351 -5.79 17.31 -12.57
C LEU A 351 -5.88 16.99 -14.06
N ASP A 352 -5.31 17.84 -14.92
CA ASP A 352 -5.21 17.59 -16.37
C ASP A 352 -4.49 16.25 -16.63
N LEU A 353 -3.43 15.98 -15.85
CA LEU A 353 -2.74 14.69 -15.90
C LEU A 353 -3.63 13.54 -15.40
N LEU A 354 -4.38 13.73 -14.30
CA LEU A 354 -5.31 12.72 -13.78
C LEU A 354 -6.36 12.32 -14.81
N GLU A 355 -6.93 13.29 -15.52
CA GLU A 355 -7.95 13.07 -16.54
C GLU A 355 -7.41 12.56 -17.87
N SER A 356 -6.11 12.77 -18.14
CA SER A 356 -5.46 12.19 -19.31
C SER A 356 -5.46 10.66 -19.24
N LYS A 357 -5.89 10.00 -20.33
CA LYS A 357 -5.85 8.55 -20.46
C LYS A 357 -4.41 8.11 -20.75
N PRO A 358 -3.73 7.35 -19.87
CA PRO A 358 -2.45 6.76 -20.21
C PRO A 358 -2.65 5.71 -21.31
N SER A 359 -1.74 5.67 -22.28
CA SER A 359 -1.78 4.67 -23.36
C SER A 359 -1.03 3.38 -23.01
N THR A 360 -0.12 3.45 -22.03
CA THR A 360 0.69 2.33 -21.53
C THR A 360 0.88 2.41 -20.01
N SER A 361 1.36 1.32 -19.40
CA SER A 361 1.74 1.27 -17.98
C SER A 361 2.88 2.25 -17.66
N GLU A 362 3.82 2.41 -18.59
CA GLU A 362 4.93 3.37 -18.45
C GLU A 362 4.42 4.82 -18.48
N ASP A 363 3.39 5.12 -19.28
CA ASP A 363 2.77 6.46 -19.26
C ASP A 363 2.15 6.78 -17.90
N LEU A 364 1.57 5.79 -17.23
CA LEU A 364 1.00 5.97 -15.90
C LEU A 364 2.08 6.23 -14.85
N LEU A 365 3.20 5.51 -14.92
CA LEU A 365 4.32 5.77 -14.02
C LEU A 365 4.97 7.13 -14.31
N ASN A 366 5.07 7.53 -15.58
CA ASN A 366 5.50 8.87 -15.97
C ASN A 366 4.54 9.97 -15.50
N LYS A 367 3.23 9.73 -15.55
CA LYS A 367 2.21 10.59 -14.96
C LYS A 367 2.43 10.75 -13.46
N ALA A 368 2.68 9.66 -12.73
CA ALA A 368 2.99 9.70 -11.29
C ALA A 368 4.29 10.49 -11.00
N ARG A 369 5.36 10.24 -11.77
CA ARG A 369 6.63 10.99 -11.68
C ARG A 369 6.40 12.49 -11.91
N LYS A 370 5.60 12.86 -12.92
CA LYS A 370 5.29 14.26 -13.25
C LYS A 370 4.47 14.93 -12.14
N ILE A 371 3.48 14.25 -11.56
CA ILE A 371 2.74 14.75 -10.39
C ILE A 371 3.70 15.05 -9.23
N LYS A 372 4.60 14.10 -8.91
CA LYS A 372 5.61 14.29 -7.87
C LYS A 372 6.54 15.47 -8.15
N GLN A 373 7.05 15.57 -9.38
CA GLN A 373 7.92 16.65 -9.81
C GLN A 373 7.23 18.02 -9.73
N LEU A 374 5.96 18.12 -10.13
CA LEU A 374 5.18 19.36 -10.04
C LEU A 374 5.02 19.81 -8.58
N TYR A 375 4.82 18.86 -7.66
CA TYR A 375 4.77 19.14 -6.23
C TYR A 375 6.12 19.61 -5.68
N GLU A 376 7.21 18.89 -5.98
CA GLU A 376 8.57 19.24 -5.54
C GLU A 376 8.99 20.64 -6.01
N ASN A 377 8.68 20.99 -7.26
CA ASN A 377 8.93 22.32 -7.82
C ASN A 377 8.09 23.43 -7.16
N ALA A 378 6.95 23.09 -6.55
CA ALA A 378 6.10 24.05 -5.85
C ALA A 378 6.47 24.22 -4.36
N THR A 379 7.30 23.32 -3.81
CA THR A 379 7.78 23.38 -2.42
C THR A 379 9.15 24.00 -2.24
N ASN A 380 9.96 24.03 -3.30
CA ASN A 380 11.27 24.66 -3.36
C ASN A 380 11.13 26.10 -3.85
#